data_AF-A0A6B2M830-F1
#
_entry.id   AF-A0A6B2M830-F1
#
_cell.length_a   1.000
_cell.length_b   1.000
_cell.length_c   1.000
_cell.angle_alpha   90.00
_cell.angle_beta   90.00
_cell.angle_gamma   90.00
#
_symmetry.space_group_name_H-M   'P 1'
#
loop_
_entity.id
_entity.type
_entity.pdbx_description
1 polymer ?
#
loop_
_entity_poly.entity_id
_entity_poly.type
_entity_poly.pdbx_seq_one_letter_code
_entity_poly.pdbx_strand_id
1 'polypeptide(L)'
;MIYTVECSFADPASEAEWNDFYSADKLPALISVTGFHTSQRFRAVSDGCPVYLAVHTIDGLDVLTGDEYRQKGGGNFARWQQHITDWHRNLYGDIGRAPAVDAGELLALSAGGPDPLIGLGLKPLAMQAVALAQCPARRWLAVLPRRDAALAGNLPAGLDLYAPMTPQLTKQARDA
;
A
#
# COMPACT_ATOMS: atom_id res chain seq x y z
N MET A 1 -5.59 0.77 -12.08
CA MET A 1 -5.51 -0.44 -11.22
C MET A 1 -4.72 -0.11 -9.96
N ILE A 2 -4.96 -0.83 -8.87
CA ILE A 2 -4.28 -0.62 -7.58
C ILE A 2 -3.25 -1.72 -7.37
N TYR A 3 -1.97 -1.33 -7.36
CA TYR A 3 -0.87 -2.24 -7.07
C TYR A 3 -0.46 -2.10 -5.61
N THR A 4 -0.54 -3.19 -4.84
CA THR A 4 -0.10 -3.23 -3.46
C THR A 4 1.16 -4.06 -3.30
N VAL A 5 2.06 -3.59 -2.43
CA VAL A 5 3.23 -4.32 -1.97
C VAL A 5 3.24 -4.31 -0.46
N GLU A 6 3.11 -5.48 0.14
CA GLU A 6 3.15 -5.69 1.59
C GLU A 6 4.44 -6.42 1.93
N CYS A 7 5.06 -6.05 3.05
CA CYS A 7 6.24 -6.74 3.58
C CYS A 7 6.49 -6.37 5.04
N SER A 8 7.26 -7.22 5.72
CA SER A 8 7.91 -6.94 7.00
C SER A 8 9.43 -6.92 6.82
N PHE A 9 10.15 -6.37 7.80
CA PHE A 9 11.61 -6.23 7.77
C PHE A 9 12.23 -6.92 8.99
N ALA A 10 13.16 -7.84 8.75
CA ALA A 10 13.69 -8.75 9.78
C ALA A 10 15.03 -8.32 10.40
N ASP A 11 15.58 -7.15 10.01
CA ASP A 11 16.80 -6.60 10.62
C ASP A 11 16.54 -5.26 11.31
N PRO A 12 16.28 -5.26 12.64
CA PRO A 12 16.00 -4.04 13.38
C PRO A 12 17.12 -3.00 13.31
N ALA A 13 18.39 -3.42 13.15
CA ALA A 13 19.53 -2.51 13.15
C ALA A 13 19.58 -1.60 11.91
N SER A 14 19.06 -2.09 10.78
CA SER A 14 19.06 -1.36 9.51
C SER A 14 17.67 -0.95 9.02
N GLU A 15 16.62 -1.24 9.80
CA GLU A 15 15.22 -0.92 9.44
C GLU A 15 15.00 0.58 9.19
N ALA A 16 15.61 1.45 9.99
CA ALA A 16 15.51 2.90 9.80
C ALA A 16 16.14 3.34 8.47
N GLU A 17 17.35 2.89 8.16
CA GLU A 17 18.05 3.19 6.91
C GLU A 17 17.28 2.67 5.70
N TRP A 18 16.73 1.46 5.79
CA TRP A 18 15.87 0.90 4.74
C TRP A 18 14.62 1.75 4.51
N ASN A 19 13.98 2.22 5.58
CA ASN A 19 12.80 3.06 5.48
C ASN A 19 13.09 4.41 4.85
N ASP A 20 14.21 5.04 5.20
CA ASP A 20 14.67 6.29 4.62
C ASP A 20 14.94 6.11 3.12
N PHE A 21 15.74 5.10 2.74
CA PHE A 21 16.00 4.74 1.35
C PHE A 21 14.71 4.50 0.56
N TYR A 22 13.77 3.73 1.11
CA TYR A 22 12.55 3.41 0.38
C TYR A 22 11.72 4.69 0.16
N SER A 23 11.48 5.47 1.21
CA SER A 23 10.68 6.70 1.10
C SER A 23 11.33 7.77 0.21
N ALA A 24 12.65 7.97 0.32
CA ALA A 24 13.38 9.04 -0.35
C ALA A 24 13.81 8.68 -1.78
N ASP A 25 14.20 7.44 -2.04
CA ASP A 25 14.78 7.04 -3.33
C ASP A 25 13.86 6.11 -4.12
N LYS A 26 13.41 5.02 -3.49
CA LYS A 26 12.64 3.98 -4.19
C LYS A 26 11.26 4.47 -4.61
N LEU A 27 10.55 5.15 -3.72
CA LEU A 27 9.19 5.62 -3.99
C LEU A 27 9.15 6.65 -5.14
N PRO A 28 10.05 7.66 -5.17
CA PRO A 28 10.18 8.56 -6.32
C PRO A 28 10.64 7.87 -7.61
N ALA A 29 11.53 6.87 -7.53
CA ALA A 29 11.92 6.10 -8.71
C ALA A 29 10.74 5.34 -9.32
N LEU A 30 9.89 4.71 -8.48
CA LEU A 30 8.71 3.97 -8.94
C LEU A 30 7.64 4.89 -9.55
N ILE A 31 7.31 6.02 -8.90
CA ILE A 31 6.30 6.95 -9.46
C ILE A 31 6.76 7.58 -10.78
N SER A 32 8.06 7.59 -11.07
CA SER A 32 8.58 8.06 -12.37
C SER A 32 8.25 7.12 -13.54
N VAL A 33 8.03 5.83 -13.27
CA VAL A 33 7.74 4.80 -14.28
C VAL A 33 6.51 5.19 -15.10
N THR A 34 6.57 5.00 -16.43
CA THR A 34 5.43 5.21 -17.32
C THR A 34 4.26 4.32 -16.90
N GLY A 35 3.09 4.94 -16.73
CA GLY A 35 1.89 4.27 -16.24
C GLY A 35 1.74 4.17 -14.73
N PHE A 36 2.66 4.73 -13.92
CA PHE A 36 2.39 5.03 -12.51
C PHE A 36 1.74 6.42 -12.36
N HIS A 37 0.73 6.51 -11.49
CA HIS A 37 -0.07 7.74 -11.28
C HIS A 37 0.01 8.26 -9.85
N THR A 38 -0.12 7.35 -8.88
CA THR A 38 -0.01 7.69 -7.46
C THR A 38 0.83 6.66 -6.72
N SER A 39 1.47 7.08 -5.63
CA SER A 39 2.29 6.20 -4.81
C SER A 39 2.32 6.69 -3.36
N GLN A 40 2.02 5.81 -2.40
CA GLN A 40 2.06 6.14 -0.98
C GLN A 40 2.53 4.95 -0.14
N ARG A 41 3.34 5.23 0.89
CA ARG A 41 3.78 4.24 1.89
C ARG A 41 3.07 4.39 3.21
N PHE A 42 2.90 3.25 3.87
CA PHE A 42 2.25 3.12 5.16
C PHE A 42 2.99 2.14 6.08
N ARG A 43 2.79 2.34 7.38
CA ARG A 43 3.22 1.43 8.45
C ARG A 43 2.00 0.93 9.21
N ALA A 44 1.98 -0.36 9.52
CA ALA A 44 0.92 -0.98 10.32
C ALA A 44 0.84 -0.33 11.71
N VAL A 45 -0.39 -0.13 12.17
CA VAL A 45 -0.75 0.26 13.54
C VAL A 45 -1.33 -0.93 14.29
N SER A 46 -1.97 -1.85 13.57
CA SER A 46 -2.50 -3.11 14.10
C SER A 46 -1.48 -4.24 14.01
N ASP A 47 -1.53 -5.17 14.96
CA ASP A 47 -0.75 -6.39 14.93
C ASP A 47 -1.33 -7.44 13.96
N GLY A 48 -0.52 -8.43 13.58
CA GLY A 48 -0.96 -9.59 12.79
C GLY A 48 -1.04 -9.38 11.28
N CYS A 49 -0.60 -8.21 10.79
CA CYS A 49 -0.48 -7.90 9.35
C CYS A 49 0.97 -7.51 8.99
N PRO A 50 1.37 -7.56 7.71
CA PRO A 50 2.69 -7.12 7.29
C PRO A 50 2.95 -5.66 7.71
N VAL A 51 4.12 -5.40 8.28
CA VAL A 51 4.43 -4.12 8.95
C VAL A 51 4.39 -2.94 7.99
N TYR A 52 4.73 -3.14 6.71
CA TYR A 52 4.80 -2.09 5.71
C TYR A 52 3.92 -2.40 4.51
N LEU A 53 3.30 -1.34 4.01
CA LEU A 53 2.45 -1.37 2.82
C LEU A 53 2.85 -0.21 1.90
N ALA A 54 2.98 -0.49 0.61
CA ALA A 54 2.97 0.51 -0.44
C ALA A 54 1.75 0.32 -1.33
N VAL A 55 1.04 1.41 -1.63
CA VAL A 55 -0.13 1.42 -2.51
C VAL A 55 0.17 2.35 -3.68
N HIS A 56 0.03 1.83 -4.90
CA HIS A 56 0.25 2.55 -6.14
C HIS A 56 -1.00 2.50 -7.01
N THR A 57 -1.29 3.59 -7.72
CA THR A 57 -2.22 3.55 -8.86
C THR A 57 -1.41 3.41 -10.14
N ILE A 58 -1.68 2.37 -10.93
CA ILE A 58 -1.00 2.12 -12.21
C ILE A 58 -2.00 1.85 -13.35
N ASP A 59 -1.58 1.98 -14.60
CA ASP A 59 -2.41 1.71 -15.79
C ASP A 59 -2.85 0.24 -15.85
N GLY A 60 -1.93 -0.70 -15.66
CA GLY A 60 -2.20 -2.12 -15.83
C GLY A 60 -1.07 -3.05 -15.42
N LEU A 61 -1.29 -4.35 -15.65
CA LEU A 61 -0.31 -5.41 -15.37
C LEU A 61 0.94 -5.29 -16.25
N ASP A 62 0.78 -4.82 -17.48
CA ASP A 62 1.85 -4.61 -18.46
C ASP A 62 2.96 -3.70 -17.91
N VAL A 63 2.60 -2.64 -17.17
CA VAL A 63 3.54 -1.76 -16.46
C VAL A 63 4.49 -2.58 -15.56
N LEU A 64 3.98 -3.58 -14.84
CA LEU A 64 4.76 -4.39 -13.91
C LEU A 64 5.63 -5.46 -14.59
N THR A 65 5.43 -5.68 -15.89
CA THR A 65 6.27 -6.58 -16.71
C THR A 65 7.29 -5.83 -17.56
N GLY A 66 7.15 -4.50 -17.65
CA GLY A 66 8.00 -3.64 -18.49
C GLY A 66 9.42 -3.45 -17.96
N ASP A 67 10.34 -3.13 -18.89
CA ASP A 67 11.76 -2.91 -18.60
C ASP A 67 11.99 -1.70 -17.69
N GLU A 68 11.25 -0.61 -17.92
CA GLU A 68 11.36 0.61 -17.12
C GLU A 68 11.09 0.32 -15.63
N TYR A 69 10.02 -0.42 -15.33
CA TYR A 69 9.70 -0.84 -13.96
C TYR A 69 10.85 -1.63 -13.33
N ARG A 70 11.41 -2.62 -14.04
CA ARG A 70 12.53 -3.43 -13.55
C ARG A 70 13.78 -2.57 -13.29
N GLN A 71 14.11 -1.67 -14.22
CA GLN A 71 15.27 -0.78 -14.12
C GLN A 71 15.15 0.23 -12.98
N LYS A 72 13.93 0.65 -12.64
CA LYS A 72 13.64 1.54 -11.50
C LYS A 72 13.54 0.81 -10.16
N GLY A 73 13.97 -0.45 -10.08
CA GLY A 73 13.96 -1.24 -8.84
C GLY A 73 12.61 -1.89 -8.52
N GLY A 74 11.71 -1.95 -9.50
CA GLY A 74 10.46 -2.69 -9.43
C GLY A 74 10.68 -4.18 -9.18
N GLY A 75 9.83 -4.74 -8.32
CA GLY A 75 9.79 -6.19 -8.09
C GLY A 75 10.96 -6.77 -7.30
N ASN A 76 11.83 -5.96 -6.69
CA ASN A 76 12.88 -6.38 -5.76
C ASN A 76 13.10 -5.30 -4.67
N PHE A 77 13.94 -5.58 -3.68
CA PHE A 77 14.33 -4.62 -2.62
C PHE A 77 15.83 -4.30 -2.61
N ALA A 78 16.52 -4.41 -3.75
CA ALA A 78 17.97 -4.22 -3.85
C ALA A 78 18.74 -5.03 -2.79
N ARG A 79 19.75 -4.45 -2.14
CA ARG A 79 20.54 -5.11 -1.08
C ARG A 79 19.71 -5.51 0.14
N TRP A 80 18.53 -4.92 0.31
CA TRP A 80 17.65 -5.18 1.45
C TRP A 80 16.84 -6.46 1.31
N GLN A 81 16.80 -7.07 0.11
CA GLN A 81 15.96 -8.23 -0.21
C GLN A 81 16.11 -9.39 0.79
N GLN A 82 17.30 -9.60 1.33
CA GLN A 82 17.61 -10.64 2.32
C GLN A 82 16.90 -10.44 3.68
N HIS A 83 16.46 -9.22 3.99
CA HIS A 83 15.77 -8.88 5.24
C HIS A 83 14.26 -8.76 5.07
N ILE A 84 13.74 -8.95 3.86
CA ILE A 84 12.31 -8.82 3.57
C ILE A 84 11.59 -10.13 3.89
N THR A 85 10.56 -10.04 4.74
CA THR A 85 9.63 -11.14 5.05
C THR A 85 8.20 -10.74 4.72
N ASP A 86 7.26 -11.69 4.78
CA ASP A 86 5.82 -11.46 4.51
C ASP A 86 5.56 -10.71 3.20
N TRP A 87 6.32 -11.06 2.15
CA TRP A 87 6.30 -10.32 0.91
C TRP A 87 5.13 -10.72 0.02
N HIS A 88 4.11 -9.87 0.00
CA HIS A 88 2.91 -10.05 -0.82
C HIS A 88 2.79 -8.93 -1.85
N ARG A 89 2.38 -9.31 -3.06
CA ARG A 89 2.16 -8.37 -4.16
C ARG A 89 0.85 -8.72 -4.83
N ASN A 90 -0.04 -7.74 -4.94
CA ASN A 90 -1.35 -7.93 -5.56
C ASN A 90 -1.66 -6.76 -6.49
N LEU A 91 -2.31 -7.07 -7.60
CA LEU A 91 -2.91 -6.07 -8.48
C LEU A 91 -4.42 -6.18 -8.40
N TYR A 92 -5.07 -5.07 -8.10
CA TYR A 92 -6.52 -4.98 -7.90
C TYR A 92 -7.19 -4.04 -8.91
N GLY A 93 -8.45 -4.34 -9.23
CA GLY A 93 -9.32 -3.53 -10.07
C GLY A 93 -10.33 -2.66 -9.30
N ASP A 94 -11.36 -2.23 -10.04
CA ASP A 94 -12.66 -1.70 -9.60
C ASP A 94 -12.73 -0.31 -8.98
N ILE A 95 -11.68 0.17 -8.30
CA ILE A 95 -11.78 1.43 -7.52
C ILE A 95 -11.15 2.65 -8.21
N GLY A 96 -10.60 2.48 -9.42
CA GLY A 96 -9.92 3.56 -10.14
C GLY A 96 -8.59 3.97 -9.50
N ARG A 97 -8.57 5.10 -8.78
CA ARG A 97 -7.37 5.65 -8.11
C ARG A 97 -7.37 5.30 -6.63
N ALA A 98 -6.20 4.98 -6.09
CA ALA A 98 -6.01 4.83 -4.65
C ALA A 98 -6.34 6.15 -3.94
N PRO A 99 -7.15 6.14 -2.86
CA PRO A 99 -7.38 7.35 -2.09
C PRO A 99 -6.08 7.86 -1.49
N ALA A 100 -5.90 9.18 -1.46
CA ALA A 100 -4.85 9.80 -0.66
C ALA A 100 -5.23 9.70 0.82
N VAL A 101 -4.25 9.43 1.66
CA VAL A 101 -4.43 9.35 3.12
C VAL A 101 -3.52 10.37 3.78
N ASP A 102 -4.11 11.33 4.49
CA ASP A 102 -3.36 12.41 5.11
C ASP A 102 -2.79 12.01 6.49
N ALA A 103 -1.87 12.81 7.02
CA ALA A 103 -1.25 12.56 8.31
C ALA A 103 -2.25 12.51 9.49
N GLY A 104 -3.46 13.04 9.34
CA GLY A 104 -4.55 12.94 10.31
C GLY A 104 -5.39 11.67 10.20
N GLU A 105 -5.07 10.79 9.26
CA GLU A 105 -5.91 9.66 8.84
C GLU A 105 -5.13 8.33 8.90
N LEU A 106 -5.87 7.24 8.69
CA LEU A 106 -5.40 5.87 8.56
C LEU A 106 -6.05 5.24 7.34
N LEU A 107 -5.29 4.38 6.66
CA LEU A 107 -5.84 3.44 5.70
C LEU A 107 -6.32 2.20 6.46
N ALA A 108 -7.59 1.85 6.29
CA ALA A 108 -8.19 0.66 6.88
C ALA A 108 -8.44 -0.38 5.78
N LEU A 109 -7.96 -1.61 5.96
CA LEU A 109 -8.09 -2.71 5.01
C LEU A 109 -8.81 -3.88 5.66
N SER A 110 -9.70 -4.55 4.91
CA SER A 110 -10.27 -5.82 5.33
C SER A 110 -10.27 -6.83 4.18
N ALA A 111 -9.88 -8.07 4.49
CA ALA A 111 -10.02 -9.22 3.60
C ALA A 111 -11.31 -10.02 3.87
N GLY A 112 -11.90 -9.85 5.06
CA GLY A 112 -13.05 -10.64 5.53
C GLY A 112 -14.41 -10.12 5.04
N GLY A 113 -14.47 -8.90 4.53
CA GLY A 113 -15.71 -8.29 4.03
C GLY A 113 -15.77 -6.78 4.32
N PRO A 114 -16.83 -6.10 3.88
CA PRO A 114 -17.02 -4.68 4.13
C PRO A 114 -17.56 -4.37 5.54
N ASP A 115 -18.15 -5.35 6.23
CA ASP A 115 -18.92 -5.14 7.47
C ASP A 115 -18.12 -4.45 8.59
N PRO A 116 -16.85 -4.81 8.86
CA PRO A 116 -16.04 -4.08 9.84
C PRO A 116 -15.88 -2.59 9.54
N LEU A 117 -15.74 -2.24 8.26
CA LEU A 117 -15.58 -0.86 7.81
C LEU A 117 -16.92 -0.11 7.87
N ILE A 118 -18.01 -0.76 7.46
CA ILE A 118 -19.37 -0.19 7.55
C ILE A 118 -19.76 0.04 9.01
N GLY A 119 -19.40 -0.86 9.91
CA GLY A 119 -19.63 -0.72 11.36
C GLY A 119 -18.94 0.51 11.96
N LEU A 120 -17.83 0.96 11.36
CA LEU A 120 -17.15 2.21 11.71
C LEU A 120 -17.76 3.45 11.02
N GLY A 121 -18.88 3.31 10.30
CA GLY A 121 -19.52 4.38 9.54
C GLY A 121 -18.80 4.75 8.25
N LEU A 122 -17.84 3.93 7.79
CA LEU A 122 -17.07 4.19 6.58
C LEU A 122 -17.81 3.68 5.34
N LYS A 123 -17.42 4.21 4.17
CA LYS A 123 -17.87 3.74 2.86
C LYS A 123 -16.75 2.94 2.20
N PRO A 124 -16.70 1.61 2.37
CA PRO A 124 -15.61 0.81 1.84
C PRO A 124 -15.64 0.73 0.31
N LEU A 125 -14.46 0.87 -0.29
CA LEU A 125 -14.21 0.61 -1.70
C LEU A 125 -13.80 -0.85 -1.86
N ALA A 126 -14.54 -1.60 -2.67
CA ALA A 126 -14.29 -3.02 -2.92
C ALA A 126 -13.31 -3.20 -4.08
N MET A 127 -12.30 -4.03 -3.87
CA MET A 127 -11.25 -4.35 -4.83
C MET A 127 -11.26 -5.85 -5.15
N GLN A 128 -11.27 -6.21 -6.44
CA GLN A 128 -11.04 -7.57 -6.92
C GLN A 128 -9.60 -7.76 -7.39
N ALA A 129 -8.92 -8.81 -6.92
CA ALA A 129 -7.58 -9.15 -7.38
C ALA A 129 -7.64 -9.69 -8.81
N VAL A 130 -6.78 -9.16 -9.68
CA VAL A 130 -6.72 -9.50 -11.11
C VAL A 130 -5.38 -10.12 -11.54
N ALA A 131 -4.31 -9.95 -10.75
CA ALA A 131 -3.00 -10.53 -11.05
C ALA A 131 -2.08 -10.62 -9.81
N LEU A 132 -0.89 -11.21 -10.02
CA LEU A 132 0.16 -11.47 -9.03
C LEU A 132 -0.25 -12.57 -8.03
N ALA A 133 -0.17 -12.33 -6.71
CA ALA A 133 -0.48 -13.36 -5.71
C ALA A 133 -1.98 -13.69 -5.63
N GLN A 134 -2.84 -12.73 -5.97
CA GLN A 134 -4.31 -12.84 -5.89
C GLN A 134 -4.82 -13.32 -4.52
N CYS A 135 -4.10 -12.93 -3.46
CA CYS A 135 -4.39 -13.30 -2.09
C CYS A 135 -4.27 -12.04 -1.20
N PRO A 136 -5.38 -11.55 -0.63
CA PRO A 136 -6.75 -12.05 -0.77
C PRO A 136 -7.35 -11.74 -2.17
N ALA A 137 -8.27 -12.60 -2.62
CA ALA A 137 -8.96 -12.43 -3.90
C ALA A 137 -9.90 -11.21 -3.92
N ARG A 138 -10.52 -10.89 -2.78
CA ARG A 138 -11.26 -9.64 -2.56
C ARG A 138 -10.71 -8.92 -1.35
N ARG A 139 -10.63 -7.60 -1.44
CA ARG A 139 -10.20 -6.73 -0.35
C ARG A 139 -11.03 -5.46 -0.35
N TRP A 140 -11.30 -4.92 0.82
CA TRP A 140 -11.99 -3.64 0.97
C TRP A 140 -11.05 -2.65 1.61
N LEU A 141 -11.15 -1.39 1.20
CA LEU A 141 -10.40 -0.29 1.81
C LEU A 141 -11.28 0.91 2.12
N ALA A 142 -10.92 1.65 3.16
CA ALA A 142 -11.47 2.97 3.43
C ALA A 142 -10.44 3.84 4.15
N VAL A 143 -10.67 5.16 4.12
CA VAL A 143 -9.89 6.14 4.88
C VAL A 143 -10.63 6.48 6.16
N LEU A 144 -9.93 6.39 7.29
CA LEU A 144 -10.46 6.58 8.64
C LEU A 144 -9.71 7.74 9.33
N PRO A 145 -10.40 8.77 9.84
CA PRO A 145 -9.76 9.78 10.68
C PRO A 145 -9.16 9.15 11.95
N ARG A 146 -7.92 9.50 12.30
CA ARG A 146 -7.22 8.93 13.48
C ARG A 146 -7.98 9.09 14.78
N ARG A 147 -8.69 10.21 14.94
CA ARG A 147 -9.56 10.47 16.10
C ARG A 147 -10.65 9.41 16.28
N ASP A 148 -11.18 8.89 15.18
CA ASP A 148 -12.29 7.92 15.20
C ASP A 148 -11.76 6.52 15.52
N ALA A 149 -10.52 6.21 15.10
CA ALA A 149 -9.82 4.98 15.49
C ALA A 149 -9.53 4.92 17.00
N ALA A 150 -9.10 6.04 17.60
CA ALA A 150 -8.85 6.13 19.04
C ALA A 150 -10.14 6.03 19.87
N LEU A 151 -11.25 6.60 19.36
CA LEU A 151 -12.56 6.51 19.99
C LEU A 151 -13.17 5.11 19.89
N ALA A 152 -12.80 4.32 18.88
CA ALA A 152 -13.33 2.98 18.67
C ALA A 152 -12.96 1.97 19.76
N GLY A 153 -11.93 2.24 20.59
CA GLY A 153 -11.55 1.50 21.81
C GLY A 153 -11.05 0.06 21.59
N ASN A 154 -11.77 -0.71 20.78
CA ASN A 154 -11.45 -2.03 20.24
C ASN A 154 -11.79 -2.02 18.75
N LEU A 155 -10.77 -2.00 17.90
CA LEU A 155 -10.99 -2.13 16.46
C LEU A 155 -11.60 -3.51 16.17
N PRO A 156 -12.55 -3.60 15.21
CA PRO A 156 -13.12 -4.88 14.83
C PRO A 156 -12.02 -5.87 14.39
N ALA A 157 -12.16 -7.14 14.77
CA ALA A 157 -11.25 -8.18 14.31
C ALA A 157 -11.25 -8.28 12.77
N GLY A 158 -10.10 -8.57 12.18
CA GLY A 158 -9.97 -8.70 10.72
C GLY A 158 -9.88 -7.36 9.97
N LEU A 159 -9.49 -6.30 10.66
CA LEU A 159 -9.16 -5.00 10.09
C LEU A 159 -7.67 -4.68 10.27
N ASP A 160 -6.96 -4.48 9.17
CA ASP A 160 -5.59 -3.99 9.18
C ASP A 160 -5.62 -2.46 9.10
N LEU A 161 -4.95 -1.78 10.04
CA LEU A 161 -4.82 -0.34 10.04
C LEU A 161 -3.40 0.09 9.71
N TYR A 162 -3.28 1.10 8.85
CA TYR A 162 -2.04 1.57 8.31
C TYR A 162 -1.94 3.10 8.42
N ALA A 163 -0.91 3.59 9.10
CA ALA A 163 -0.58 5.01 9.17
C ALA A 163 0.28 5.44 7.97
N PRO A 164 -0.04 6.55 7.28
CA PRO A 164 0.81 7.03 6.19
C PRO A 164 2.19 7.45 6.72
N MET A 165 3.23 6.99 6.04
CA MET A 165 4.63 7.39 6.29
C MET A 165 5.06 8.58 5.43
N THR A 166 4.32 8.83 4.35
CA THR A 166 4.60 9.87 3.34
C THR A 166 3.29 10.45 2.83
N PRO A 167 3.26 11.71 2.36
CA PRO A 167 2.17 12.19 1.51
C PRO A 167 2.02 11.32 0.27
N GLN A 168 0.83 11.27 -0.32
CA GLN A 168 0.65 10.57 -1.60
C GLN A 168 1.41 11.34 -2.70
N LEU A 169 2.41 10.69 -3.30
CA LEU A 169 3.07 11.20 -4.49
C LEU A 169 2.11 11.08 -5.67
N THR A 170 2.05 12.12 -6.50
CA THR A 170 1.28 12.13 -7.75
C THR A 170 2.22 12.46 -8.90
N LYS A 171 2.12 11.71 -10.01
CA LYS A 171 2.85 12.04 -11.23
C LYS A 171 2.23 13.32 -11.81
N GLN A 172 2.99 14.41 -11.85
CA GLN A 172 2.55 15.65 -12.51
C GLN A 172 2.45 15.39 -14.02
N ALA A 173 1.45 15.98 -14.68
CA ALA A 173 1.15 15.76 -16.09
C ALA A 173 2.21 16.28 -17.10
N ARG A 174 3.44 16.59 -16.66
CA ARG A 174 4.49 17.20 -17.51
C ARG A 174 5.52 16.23 -18.08
N ASP A 175 5.36 14.93 -17.87
CA ASP A 175 6.23 13.90 -18.44
C ASP A 175 5.41 12.84 -19.20
N ALA A 176 4.55 13.30 -20.12
CA ALA A 176 3.81 12.48 -21.08
C ALA A 176 4.23 12.84 -22.51
#